data_AF-A0A1Y2FTJ0-F1
#
_entry.id   AF-A0A1Y2FTJ0-F1
#
_cell.length_a   1.000
_cell.length_b   1.000
_cell.length_c   1.000
_cell.angle_alpha   90.00
_cell.angle_beta   90.00
_cell.angle_gamma   90.00
#
_symmetry.space_group_name_H-M   'P 1'
#
loop_
_entity.id
_entity.type
_entity.pdbx_description
1 polymer ?
#
loop_
_entity_poly.entity_id
_entity_poly.type
_entity_poly.pdbx_seq_one_letter_code
_entity_poly.pdbx_strand_id
1 'polypeptide(L)'
;MKSFALLFFIYVQIRIISIFCKIVENSESEDCKNVMNFFNKYEQQVGHKLKIPNCCDNSRHTHYINCENGYITVIDIRMSNFNEQIDFSEFPLLPNLRKLVFEGPLFKDGILPTRFFDIPKLEDLEIMSSNIRSIPNNINKKCPLKEL
;
A
#
# COMPACT_ATOMS: atom_id res chain seq x y z
N MET A 1 -2.33 -57.06 -34.63
CA MET A 1 -2.07 -56.53 -33.27
C MET A 1 -0.96 -55.47 -33.26
N LYS A 2 -1.12 -54.32 -33.93
CA LYS A 2 -0.12 -53.22 -33.89
C LYS A 2 -0.72 -51.82 -33.75
N SER A 3 -2.04 -51.70 -33.59
CA SER A 3 -2.73 -50.40 -33.70
C SER A 3 -3.19 -49.78 -32.37
N PHE A 4 -3.15 -50.54 -31.27
CA PHE A 4 -3.60 -50.04 -29.95
C PHE A 4 -2.51 -49.36 -29.11
N ALA A 5 -1.24 -49.51 -29.49
CA ALA A 5 -0.12 -48.97 -28.70
C ALA A 5 0.14 -47.46 -28.93
N LEU A 6 -0.30 -46.89 -30.06
CA LEU A 6 -0.02 -45.49 -30.38
C LEU A 6 -0.95 -44.49 -29.66
N LEU A 7 -2.16 -44.90 -29.29
CA LEU A 7 -3.14 -44.02 -28.64
C LEU A 7 -2.86 -43.81 -27.15
N PHE A 8 -2.09 -44.71 -26.51
CA PHE A 8 -1.68 -44.54 -25.11
C PHE A 8 -0.56 -43.51 -24.92
N PHE A 9 0.28 -43.29 -25.93
CA PHE A 9 1.39 -42.33 -25.82
C PHE A 9 0.94 -40.87 -26.00
N ILE A 10 -0.15 -40.62 -26.72
CA ILE A 10 -0.66 -39.25 -26.92
C ILE A 10 -1.44 -38.76 -25.70
N TYR A 11 -2.10 -39.67 -24.96
CA TYR A 11 -2.89 -39.30 -23.78
C TYR A 11 -2.04 -38.96 -22.54
N VAL A 12 -0.79 -39.44 -22.47
CA VAL A 12 0.09 -39.24 -21.31
C VAL A 12 0.86 -37.92 -21.36
N GLN A 13 1.08 -37.32 -22.53
CA GLN A 13 1.77 -36.03 -22.66
C GLN A 13 0.86 -34.81 -22.35
N ILE A 14 -0.47 -34.98 -22.38
CA ILE A 14 -1.43 -33.86 -22.21
C ILE A 14 -1.71 -33.53 -20.72
N ARG A 15 -1.26 -34.36 -19.78
CA ARG A 15 -1.48 -34.16 -18.32
C ARG A 15 -0.34 -33.44 -17.59
N ILE A 16 0.74 -33.02 -18.28
CA ILE A 16 1.89 -32.36 -17.65
C ILE A 16 1.81 -30.82 -17.74
N ILE A 17 0.89 -30.24 -18.52
CA ILE A 17 0.80 -28.77 -18.75
C ILE A 17 -0.35 -28.11 -17.94
N SER A 18 -0.73 -28.65 -16.79
CA SER A 18 -1.73 -27.99 -15.91
C SER A 18 -1.31 -27.92 -14.45
N ILE A 19 -0.01 -27.86 -14.21
CA ILE A 19 0.55 -27.51 -12.91
C ILE A 19 1.58 -26.40 -13.10
N PHE A 20 1.22 -25.34 -13.82
CA PHE A 20 1.60 -24.01 -13.35
C PHE A 20 0.63 -23.65 -12.24
N CYS A 21 0.77 -24.35 -11.10
CA CYS A 21 0.37 -23.79 -9.83
C CYS A 21 1.01 -22.40 -9.83
N LYS A 22 0.16 -21.36 -9.91
CA LYS A 22 0.53 -20.02 -9.49
C LYS A 22 0.95 -20.17 -8.04
N ILE A 23 2.22 -20.49 -7.82
CA ILE A 23 2.90 -20.06 -6.61
C ILE A 23 2.84 -18.54 -6.75
N VAL A 24 1.75 -17.96 -6.26
CA VAL A 24 1.74 -16.57 -5.84
C VAL A 24 2.69 -16.61 -4.66
N GLU A 25 3.99 -16.55 -4.97
CA GLU A 25 4.96 -16.14 -3.98
C GLU A 25 4.42 -14.79 -3.53
N ASN A 26 4.00 -14.72 -2.27
CA ASN A 26 3.90 -13.49 -1.50
C ASN A 26 5.31 -12.86 -1.43
N SER A 27 5.90 -12.58 -2.60
CA SER A 27 6.94 -11.58 -2.72
C SER A 27 6.25 -10.31 -2.26
N GLU A 28 6.54 -9.91 -1.02
CA GLU A 28 6.09 -8.64 -0.49
C GLU A 28 6.42 -7.60 -1.56
N SER A 29 5.38 -6.93 -2.05
CA SER A 29 5.56 -5.94 -3.10
C SER A 29 6.60 -4.92 -2.67
N GLU A 30 7.32 -4.37 -3.64
CA GLU A 30 8.29 -3.30 -3.35
C GLU A 30 7.60 -2.12 -2.66
N ASP A 31 6.36 -1.81 -3.05
CA ASP A 31 5.50 -0.83 -2.37
C ASP A 31 5.30 -1.17 -0.89
N CYS A 32 4.92 -2.41 -0.57
CA CYS A 32 4.76 -2.87 0.80
C CYS A 32 6.05 -2.74 1.60
N LYS A 33 7.18 -3.19 1.05
CA LYS A 33 8.48 -3.06 1.73
C LYS A 33 8.79 -1.60 2.03
N ASN A 34 8.57 -0.70 1.07
CA ASN A 34 8.83 0.72 1.24
C ASN A 34 7.93 1.36 2.32
N VAL A 35 6.63 1.05 2.33
CA VAL A 35 5.69 1.54 3.35
C VAL A 35 6.02 0.98 4.73
N MET A 36 6.27 -0.32 4.84
CA MET A 36 6.62 -0.93 6.12
C MET A 36 7.97 -0.43 6.64
N ASN A 37 8.97 -0.25 5.78
CA ASN A 37 10.25 0.33 6.15
C ASN A 37 10.12 1.77 6.66
N PHE A 38 9.25 2.59 6.04
CA PHE A 38 8.96 3.94 6.51
C PHE A 38 8.44 3.93 7.96
N PHE A 39 7.41 3.13 8.26
CA PHE A 39 6.85 3.06 9.61
C PHE A 39 7.80 2.39 10.61
N ASN A 40 8.51 1.32 10.21
CA ASN A 40 9.49 0.66 11.07
C ASN A 40 10.64 1.59 11.46
N LYS A 41 11.13 2.42 10.53
CA LYS A 41 12.15 3.43 10.81
C LYS A 41 11.65 4.42 11.86
N TYR A 42 10.39 4.85 11.76
CA TYR A 42 9.79 5.71 12.78
C TYR A 42 9.72 4.99 14.13
N GLU A 43 9.16 3.78 14.21
CA GLU A 43 9.08 2.98 15.45
C GLU A 43 10.44 2.85 16.15
N GLN A 44 11.51 2.65 15.38
CA GLN A 44 12.88 2.57 15.90
C GLN A 44 13.38 3.89 16.51
N GLN A 45 12.96 5.04 15.97
CA GLN A 45 13.36 6.35 16.46
C GLN A 45 12.66 6.73 17.77
N VAL A 46 11.39 6.36 17.91
CA VAL A 46 10.53 6.75 19.04
C VAL A 46 10.38 5.68 20.12
N GLY A 47 10.69 4.42 19.81
CA GLY A 47 10.68 3.31 20.76
C GLY A 47 9.29 2.74 21.10
N HIS A 48 8.24 3.12 20.38
CA HIS A 48 6.91 2.53 20.51
C HIS A 48 6.46 1.90 19.19
N LYS A 49 5.57 0.90 19.30
CA LYS A 49 5.04 0.17 18.15
C LYS A 49 3.74 0.79 17.64
N LEU A 50 3.67 1.06 16.34
CA LEU A 50 2.47 1.49 15.64
C LEU A 50 1.60 0.27 15.31
N LYS A 51 0.28 0.47 15.29
CA LYS A 51 -0.69 -0.55 14.86
C LYS A 51 -0.92 -0.45 13.35
N ILE A 52 0.13 -0.58 12.56
CA ILE A 52 0.04 -0.61 11.09
C ILE A 52 -0.57 -1.95 10.66
N PRO A 53 -1.60 -1.97 9.79
CA PRO A 53 -2.14 -3.21 9.25
C PRO A 53 -1.10 -3.94 8.39
N ASN A 54 -1.25 -5.26 8.27
CA ASN A 54 -0.44 -6.01 7.33
C ASN A 54 -0.69 -5.51 5.91
N CYS A 55 0.37 -5.44 5.11
CA CYS A 55 0.25 -4.98 3.74
C CYS A 55 -0.49 -6.01 2.86
N CYS A 56 -1.34 -5.53 1.97
CA CYS A 56 -2.20 -6.36 1.11
C CYS A 56 -3.13 -7.32 1.87
N ASP A 57 -3.43 -7.02 3.14
CA ASP A 57 -4.38 -7.76 3.97
C ASP A 57 -5.59 -6.89 4.26
N ASN A 58 -6.70 -7.18 3.58
CA ASN A 58 -7.97 -6.47 3.71
C ASN A 58 -8.95 -7.15 4.67
N SER A 59 -8.47 -8.09 5.51
CA SER A 59 -9.30 -8.80 6.49
C SER A 59 -9.86 -7.88 7.59
N ARG A 60 -9.31 -6.67 7.76
CA ARG A 60 -9.72 -5.69 8.76
C ARG A 60 -10.48 -4.53 8.13
N HIS A 61 -11.63 -4.18 8.71
CA HIS A 61 -12.50 -3.14 8.18
C HIS A 61 -12.18 -1.72 8.68
N THR A 62 -11.36 -1.55 9.73
CA THR A 62 -11.14 -0.24 10.36
C THR A 62 -9.89 0.49 9.87
N HIS A 63 -8.87 -0.24 9.41
CA HIS A 63 -7.66 0.27 8.79
C HIS A 63 -7.01 -0.87 8.02
N TYR A 64 -6.60 -0.62 6.78
CA TYR A 64 -6.11 -1.63 5.86
C TYR A 64 -5.19 -1.02 4.79
N ILE A 65 -4.40 -1.88 4.16
CA ILE A 65 -3.62 -1.55 2.96
C ILE A 65 -4.06 -2.52 1.88
N ASN A 66 -4.69 -2.00 0.82
CA ASN A 66 -5.17 -2.82 -0.30
C ASN A 66 -4.17 -2.80 -1.46
N CYS A 67 -4.07 -3.93 -2.15
CA CYS A 67 -3.17 -4.10 -3.28
C CYS A 67 -3.87 -4.68 -4.50
N GLU A 68 -3.46 -4.23 -5.69
CA GLU A 68 -3.89 -4.78 -6.98
C GLU A 68 -2.64 -5.14 -7.78
N ASN A 69 -2.55 -6.40 -8.23
CA ASN A 69 -1.41 -6.91 -9.02
C ASN A 69 -0.04 -6.64 -8.35
N GLY A 70 0.02 -6.71 -7.03
CA GLY A 70 1.25 -6.46 -6.28
C GLY A 70 1.62 -4.98 -6.13
N TYR A 71 0.72 -4.04 -6.36
CA TYR A 71 0.94 -2.62 -6.07
C TYR A 71 -0.06 -2.11 -5.05
N ILE A 72 0.35 -1.21 -4.17
CA ILE A 72 -0.57 -0.59 -3.21
C ILE A 72 -1.49 0.38 -3.96
N THR A 73 -2.80 0.22 -3.77
CA THR A 73 -3.82 1.10 -4.38
C THR A 73 -4.59 1.92 -3.36
N VAL A 74 -4.70 1.44 -2.12
CA VAL A 74 -5.38 2.13 -1.01
C VAL A 74 -4.59 1.95 0.27
N ILE A 75 -4.40 3.03 1.01
CA ILE A 75 -3.93 3.02 2.40
C ILE A 75 -4.99 3.72 3.24
N ASP A 76 -5.53 3.03 4.23
CA ASP A 76 -6.41 3.60 5.25
C ASP A 76 -5.83 3.28 6.64
N ILE A 77 -5.26 4.29 7.30
CA ILE A 77 -4.59 4.16 8.58
C ILE A 77 -5.23 5.12 9.58
N ARG A 78 -5.84 4.55 10.62
CA ARG A 78 -6.58 5.32 11.64
C ARG A 78 -5.98 5.14 13.01
N MET A 79 -5.57 6.24 13.62
CA MET A 79 -4.78 6.31 14.85
C MET A 79 -5.29 7.42 15.78
N SER A 80 -6.60 7.43 16.05
CA SER A 80 -7.28 8.52 16.77
C SER A 80 -6.77 8.75 18.21
N ASN A 81 -6.12 7.76 18.83
CA ASN A 81 -5.56 7.82 20.19
C ASN A 81 -4.02 7.94 20.21
N PHE A 82 -3.41 8.30 19.08
CA PHE A 82 -1.97 8.47 18.98
C PHE A 82 -1.57 9.90 19.35
N ASN A 83 -0.58 10.06 20.24
CA ASN A 83 -0.19 11.36 20.77
C ASN A 83 1.16 11.86 20.25
N GLU A 84 1.79 11.12 19.34
CA GLU A 84 3.07 11.49 18.75
C GLU A 84 2.89 11.97 17.31
N GLN A 85 3.96 12.47 16.71
CA GLN A 85 3.93 13.06 15.37
C GLN A 85 4.92 12.36 14.46
N ILE A 86 4.47 12.07 13.24
CA ILE A 86 5.24 11.40 12.20
C ILE A 86 5.67 12.43 11.16
N ASP A 87 6.95 12.37 10.79
CA ASP A 87 7.48 13.13 9.65
C ASP A 87 7.26 12.36 8.35
N PHE A 88 6.33 12.82 7.54
CA PHE A 88 5.97 12.21 6.26
C PHE A 88 6.75 12.80 5.07
N SER A 89 7.80 13.59 5.29
CA SER A 89 8.62 14.15 4.20
C SER A 89 9.21 13.06 3.29
N GLU A 90 9.57 11.92 3.88
CA GLU A 90 10.15 10.75 3.21
C GLU A 90 9.12 9.64 2.93
N PHE A 91 7.82 9.96 2.97
CA PHE A 91 6.80 8.96 2.63
C PHE A 91 7.02 8.45 1.19
N PRO A 92 6.95 7.12 0.95
CA PRO A 92 7.26 6.54 -0.35
C PRO A 92 6.30 7.03 -1.44
N LEU A 93 6.83 7.22 -2.65
CA LEU A 93 6.02 7.52 -3.83
C LEU A 93 5.46 6.20 -4.37
N LEU A 94 4.15 6.03 -4.24
CA LEU A 94 3.47 4.80 -4.62
C LEU A 94 2.79 4.98 -5.99
N PRO A 95 3.30 4.36 -7.07
CA PRO A 95 2.93 4.71 -8.44
C PRO A 95 1.47 4.36 -8.80
N ASN A 96 0.83 3.50 -8.02
CA ASN A 96 -0.55 3.07 -8.22
C ASN A 96 -1.48 3.42 -7.05
N LEU A 97 -1.01 4.17 -6.05
CA LEU A 97 -1.86 4.59 -4.94
C LEU A 97 -2.90 5.59 -5.44
N ARG A 98 -4.17 5.24 -5.26
CA ARG A 98 -5.33 6.05 -5.66
C ARG A 98 -5.99 6.74 -4.47
N LYS A 99 -5.99 6.10 -3.30
CA LYS A 99 -6.63 6.63 -2.08
C LYS A 99 -5.70 6.54 -0.88
N LEU A 100 -5.56 7.65 -0.17
CA LEU A 100 -4.77 7.77 1.05
C LEU A 100 -5.63 8.37 2.16
N VAL A 101 -5.85 7.60 3.23
CA VAL A 101 -6.62 8.02 4.40
C VAL A 101 -5.75 7.97 5.63
N PHE A 102 -5.70 9.08 6.36
CA PHE A 102 -5.09 9.17 7.68
C PHE A 102 -6.08 9.76 8.68
N GLU A 103 -6.23 9.10 9.83
CA GLU A 103 -6.99 9.64 10.96
C GLU A 103 -6.12 9.79 12.21
N GLY A 104 -6.19 10.96 12.84
CA GLY A 104 -5.53 11.26 14.11
C GLY A 104 -4.51 12.40 14.01
N PRO A 105 -3.97 12.89 15.15
CA PRO A 105 -3.07 14.05 15.20
C PRO A 105 -1.61 13.66 14.84
N LEU A 106 -1.44 13.08 13.65
CA LEU A 106 -0.22 12.40 13.23
C LEU A 106 0.84 13.29 12.58
N PHE A 107 0.53 14.53 12.22
CA PHE A 107 1.37 15.31 11.31
C PHE A 107 2.38 16.16 12.08
N LYS A 108 3.66 15.96 11.79
CA LYS A 108 4.72 16.81 12.31
C LYS A 108 4.46 18.28 12.00
N ASP A 109 4.62 19.13 13.02
CA ASP A 109 4.43 20.58 12.97
C ASP A 109 3.01 21.05 12.56
N GLY A 110 2.05 20.13 12.42
CA GLY A 110 0.70 20.44 11.95
C GLY A 110 0.67 20.94 10.49
N ILE A 111 1.60 20.47 9.66
CA ILE A 111 1.68 20.83 8.24
C ILE A 111 1.33 19.61 7.39
N LEU A 112 0.46 19.78 6.38
CA LEU A 112 0.18 18.71 5.43
C LEU A 112 1.44 18.44 4.56
N PRO A 113 1.96 17.21 4.46
CA PRO A 113 3.18 16.93 3.71
C PRO A 113 3.02 17.21 2.21
N THR A 114 3.92 18.01 1.63
CA THR A 114 3.95 18.26 0.17
C THR A 114 4.11 16.96 -0.62
N ARG A 115 4.79 15.98 -0.03
CA ARG A 115 5.10 14.67 -0.61
C ARG A 115 3.86 13.93 -1.12
N PHE A 116 2.70 14.13 -0.48
CA PHE A 116 1.46 13.47 -0.92
C PHE A 116 0.97 13.98 -2.28
N PHE A 117 1.28 15.24 -2.63
CA PHE A 117 0.93 15.83 -3.92
C PHE A 117 1.85 15.36 -5.06
N ASP A 118 2.94 14.67 -4.75
CA ASP A 118 3.85 14.09 -5.73
C ASP A 118 3.45 12.66 -6.15
N ILE A 119 2.41 12.09 -5.52
CA ILE A 119 1.93 10.75 -5.82
C ILE A 119 1.13 10.78 -7.13
N PRO A 120 1.56 10.03 -8.18
CA PRO A 120 1.15 10.30 -9.56
C PRO A 120 -0.29 9.91 -9.89
N LYS A 121 -0.92 9.05 -9.09
CA LYS A 121 -2.30 8.57 -9.29
C LYS A 121 -3.21 8.80 -8.09
N LEU A 122 -2.79 9.64 -7.13
CA LEU A 122 -3.57 9.90 -5.94
C LEU A 122 -4.80 10.75 -6.28
N GLU A 123 -5.96 10.13 -6.26
CA GLU A 123 -7.25 10.76 -6.59
C GLU A 123 -7.98 11.25 -5.34
N ASP A 124 -7.84 10.51 -4.23
CA ASP A 124 -8.54 10.77 -2.96
C ASP A 124 -7.54 10.86 -1.80
N LEU A 125 -7.48 12.03 -1.14
CA LEU A 125 -6.70 12.25 0.08
C LEU A 125 -7.65 12.66 1.21
N GLU A 126 -7.85 11.77 2.18
CA GLU A 126 -8.75 12.02 3.31
C GLU A 126 -7.93 12.14 4.60
N ILE A 127 -7.95 13.32 5.21
CA ILE A 127 -7.29 13.56 6.49
C ILE A 127 -8.34 13.88 7.54
N MET A 128 -8.52 12.98 8.50
CA MET A 128 -9.56 13.08 9.53
C MET A 128 -8.96 13.29 10.92
N SER A 129 -9.68 14.01 11.79
CA SER A 129 -9.30 14.19 13.21
C SER A 129 -7.83 14.59 13.41
N SER A 130 -7.29 15.43 12.52
CA SER A 130 -5.87 15.72 12.45
C SER A 130 -5.49 16.99 13.22
N ASN A 131 -4.18 17.16 13.42
CA ASN A 131 -3.57 18.36 13.98
C ASN A 131 -3.08 19.33 12.89
N ILE A 132 -3.51 19.16 11.63
CA ILE A 132 -3.10 20.03 10.52
C ILE A 132 -3.70 21.43 10.71
N ARG A 133 -2.84 22.44 10.59
CA ARG A 133 -3.18 23.86 10.67
C ARG A 133 -2.90 24.60 9.38
N SER A 134 -2.08 24.01 8.50
CA SER A 134 -1.71 24.63 7.23
C SER A 134 -1.47 23.59 6.13
N ILE A 135 -1.83 23.98 4.92
CA ILE A 135 -1.48 23.29 3.68
C ILE A 135 -0.28 24.05 3.09
N PRO A 136 0.75 23.36 2.61
CA PRO A 136 1.93 24.01 2.03
C PRO A 136 1.57 24.77 0.75
N ASN A 137 2.22 25.91 0.52
CA ASN A 137 1.93 26.77 -0.64
C ASN A 137 2.49 26.20 -1.97
N ASN A 138 3.43 25.25 -1.90
CA ASN A 138 4.19 24.69 -3.01
C ASN A 138 3.73 23.26 -3.37
N ILE A 139 2.42 23.06 -3.51
CA ILE A 139 1.87 21.77 -3.97
C ILE A 139 1.98 21.60 -5.49
N ASN A 140 2.21 20.37 -5.93
CA ASN A 140 2.23 20.02 -7.34
C ASN A 140 0.82 20.16 -7.95
N LYS A 141 0.62 21.20 -8.78
CA LYS A 141 -0.68 21.49 -9.43
C LYS A 141 -1.11 20.45 -10.47
N LYS A 142 -0.24 19.50 -10.84
CA LYS A 142 -0.58 18.39 -11.74
C LYS A 142 -1.07 17.15 -10.99
N CYS A 143 -1.17 17.22 -9.66
CA CYS A 143 -1.69 16.14 -8.84
C CYS A 143 -3.13 15.81 -9.25
N PRO A 144 -3.50 14.52 -9.43
CA PRO A 144 -4.83 14.13 -9.91
C PRO A 144 -5.92 14.14 -8.82
N LEU A 145 -5.67 14.78 -7.67
CA LEU A 145 -6.63 14.90 -6.59
C LEU A 145 -7.92 15.57 -7.07
N LYS A 146 -9.05 14.92 -6.79
CA LYS A 146 -10.38 15.43 -7.19
C LYS A 146 -10.87 16.53 -6.25
N GLU A 147 -10.68 16.33 -4.96
CA GLU A 147 -11.09 17.24 -3.90
C GLU A 147 -10.05 17.20 -2.77
N LEU A 148 -9.93 18.33 -2.05
CA LEU A 148 -8.90 18.59 -1.04
C LEU A 148 -9.57 19.14 0.22
#